data_AF-A0A7V9NSU2-F1
#
_entry.id   AF-A0A7V9NSU2-F1
#
_cell.length_a   1.000
_cell.length_b   1.000
_cell.length_c   1.000
_cell.angle_alpha   90.00
_cell.angle_beta   90.00
_cell.angle_gamma   90.00
#
_symmetry.space_group_name_H-M   'P 1'
#
loop_
_entity.id
_entity.type
_entity.pdbx_description
1 polymer ?
#
loop_
_entity_poly.entity_id
_entity_poly.type
_entity_poly.pdbx_seq_one_letter_code
_entity_poly.pdbx_strand_id
1 'polypeptide(L)' 'GLANVMDAAADIRAYYEEAAAALADHVPAARQAESWLYQQTETGRVLRDAQQAIRDAGGPFPVWFYLRPMGQP' A
#
# COMPACT_ATOMS: atom_id res chain seq x y z
N GLY A 1 -5.38 -12.25 17.61
CA GLY A 1 -4.06 -11.69 17.95
C GLY A 1 -3.55 -10.86 16.78
N LEU A 2 -2.64 -9.91 17.03
CA LEU A 2 -2.17 -8.94 16.02
C LEU A 2 -1.61 -9.60 14.74
N ALA A 3 -1.10 -10.83 14.82
CA ALA A 3 -0.65 -11.62 13.66
C ALA A 3 -1.72 -11.74 12.56
N ASN A 4 -2.97 -12.10 12.92
CA ASN A 4 -4.06 -12.29 11.95
C ASN A 4 -4.43 -10.98 11.22
N VAL A 5 -4.32 -9.83 11.90
CA VAL A 5 -4.59 -8.52 11.29
C VAL A 5 -3.48 -8.11 10.31
N MET A 6 -2.23 -8.48 10.60
CA MET A 6 -1.12 -8.23 9.67
C MET A 6 -1.20 -9.11 8.43
N ASP A 7 -1.58 -10.38 8.59
CA ASP A 7 -1.79 -11.31 7.48
C ASP A 7 -2.91 -10.80 6.55
N ALA A 8 -4.05 -10.40 7.13
CA ALA A 8 -5.15 -9.83 6.36
C ALA A 8 -4.77 -8.54 5.62
N ALA A 9 -3.96 -7.67 6.23
CA ALA A 9 -3.46 -6.47 5.57
C ALA A 9 -2.49 -6.80 4.42
N ALA A 10 -1.65 -7.82 4.58
CA ALA A 10 -0.74 -8.29 3.54
C ALA A 10 -1.51 -8.88 2.36
N ASP A 11 -2.55 -9.68 2.62
CA ASP A 11 -3.40 -10.29 1.60
C ASP A 11 -4.16 -9.24 0.79
N ILE A 12 -4.71 -8.21 1.46
CA ILE A 12 -5.41 -7.10 0.79
C ILE A 12 -4.44 -6.34 -0.13
N ARG A 13 -3.23 -6.02 0.35
CA ARG A 13 -2.21 -5.35 -0.48
C ARG A 13 -1.84 -6.20 -1.70
N ALA A 14 -1.53 -7.47 -1.48
CA ALA A 14 -1.09 -8.38 -2.54
C ALA A 14 -2.17 -8.55 -3.62
N TYR A 15 -3.44 -8.66 -3.24
CA TYR A 15 -4.55 -8.75 -4.19
C TYR A 15 -4.62 -7.54 -5.14
N TYR A 16 -4.48 -6.33 -4.59
CA TYR A 16 -4.54 -5.11 -5.43
C TYR A 16 -3.26 -4.88 -6.25
N GLU A 17 -2.10 -5.37 -5.79
CA GLU A 17 -0.85 -5.37 -6.58
C GLU A 17 -0.99 -6.26 -7.83
N GLU A 18 -1.50 -7.48 -7.67
CA GLU A 18 -1.75 -8.41 -8.78
C GLU A 18 -2.83 -7.88 -9.75
N ALA A 19 -3.92 -7.31 -9.22
CA ALA A 19 -4.96 -6.70 -10.04
C ALA A 19 -4.43 -5.50 -10.85
N ALA A 20 -3.58 -4.67 -10.24
CA ALA A 20 -2.95 -3.55 -10.93
C ALA A 20 -1.95 -4.01 -11.99
N ALA A 21 -1.17 -5.06 -11.71
CA ALA A 21 -0.27 -5.67 -12.69
C ALA A 21 -1.03 -6.26 -13.89
N ALA A 22 -2.20 -6.87 -13.65
CA ALA A 22 -3.06 -7.43 -14.69
C ALA A 22 -3.79 -6.36 -15.52
N LEU A 23 -4.09 -5.20 -14.94
CA LEU A 23 -4.76 -4.08 -15.62
C LEU A 23 -3.79 -3.13 -16.33
N ALA A 24 -2.49 -3.22 -16.04
CA ALA A 24 -1.49 -2.41 -16.70
C ALA A 24 -1.25 -2.88 -18.14
N ASP A 25 -1.55 -2.03 -19.12
CA ASP A 25 -1.39 -2.28 -20.56
C ASP A 25 0.09 -2.46 -21.01
N HIS A 26 1.02 -2.32 -20.07
CA HIS A 26 2.45 -2.61 -20.15
C HIS A 26 2.95 -2.93 -18.75
N VAL A 27 3.90 -3.86 -18.58
CA VAL A 27 4.53 -4.13 -17.28
C VAL A 27 5.53 -3.01 -16.97
N PRO A 28 5.25 -2.08 -16.03
CA PRO A 28 6.27 -1.18 -15.55
C PRO A 28 7.26 -2.03 -14.74
N ALA A 29 8.57 -1.76 -14.78
CA ALA A 29 9.51 -2.41 -13.86
C ALA A 29 8.92 -2.33 -12.43
N ALA A 30 8.76 -3.44 -11.69
CA ALA A 30 7.87 -3.58 -10.52
C ALA A 30 7.70 -2.33 -9.61
N ARG A 31 8.78 -1.60 -9.33
CA ARG A 31 8.78 -0.33 -8.58
C ARG A 31 7.97 0.82 -9.22
N GLN A 32 7.86 0.87 -10.54
CA GLN A 32 7.04 1.83 -11.27
C GLN A 32 5.54 1.52 -11.15
N ALA A 33 5.14 0.24 -11.09
CA ALA A 33 3.75 -0.14 -10.88
C ALA A 33 3.30 0.21 -9.45
N GLU A 34 4.13 -0.12 -8.45
CA GLU A 34 3.90 0.27 -7.06
C GLU A 34 3.85 1.80 -6.89
N SER A 35 4.75 2.52 -7.56
CA SER A 35 4.75 3.99 -7.55
C SER A 35 3.51 4.58 -8.22
N TRP A 36 3.10 4.03 -9.37
CA TRP A 36 1.89 4.47 -10.05
C TRP A 36 0.64 4.19 -9.20
N LEU A 37 0.49 2.98 -8.67
CA LEU A 37 -0.61 2.62 -7.77
C LEU A 37 -0.64 3.55 -6.56
N TYR A 38 0.50 3.71 -5.90
CA TYR A 38 0.58 4.53 -4.70
C TYR A 38 0.35 6.01 -4.98
N GLN A 39 0.90 6.58 -6.05
CA GLN A 39 0.89 8.03 -6.28
C GLN A 39 -0.27 8.53 -7.14
N GLN A 40 -0.73 7.74 -8.11
CA GLN A 40 -1.59 8.21 -9.21
C GLN A 40 -3.03 7.66 -9.15
N THR A 41 -3.33 6.74 -8.23
CA THR A 41 -4.67 6.14 -8.13
C THR A 41 -5.42 6.60 -6.88
N GLU A 42 -6.74 6.47 -6.93
CA GLU A 42 -7.62 6.71 -5.78
C GLU A 42 -7.29 5.76 -4.61
N THR A 43 -6.94 4.51 -4.91
CA THR A 43 -6.46 3.55 -3.90
C THR A 43 -5.19 4.06 -3.20
N GLY A 44 -4.24 4.59 -3.97
CA GLY A 44 -3.04 5.22 -3.44
C GLY A 44 -3.31 6.42 -2.54
N ARG A 45 -4.32 7.24 -2.89
CA ARG A 45 -4.79 8.34 -2.04
C ARG A 45 -5.34 7.82 -0.70
N VAL A 46 -6.21 6.81 -0.73
CA VAL A 46 -6.77 6.20 0.48
C VAL A 46 -5.68 5.64 1.40
N LEU A 47 -4.66 4.97 0.84
CA LEU A 47 -3.52 4.46 1.62
C LEU A 47 -2.74 5.58 2.32
N ARG A 48 -2.49 6.70 1.64
CA ARG A 48 -1.83 7.88 2.25
C ARG A 48 -2.66 8.50 3.36
N ASP A 49 -3.96 8.66 3.14
CA ASP A 49 -4.87 9.23 4.13
C ASP A 49 -4.93 8.36 5.39
N ALA A 50 -4.95 7.02 5.22
CA ALA A 50 -4.90 6.08 6.33
C ALA A 50 -3.56 6.15 7.10
N GLN A 51 -2.42 6.23 6.40
CA GLN A 51 -1.11 6.43 7.05
C GLN A 51 -1.09 7.68 7.91
N GLN A 52 -1.58 8.80 7.35
CA GLN A 52 -1.61 10.09 8.03
C GLN A 52 -2.51 10.03 9.27
N ALA A 53 -3.73 9.48 9.13
CA ALA A 53 -4.66 9.36 10.25
C ALA A 53 -4.12 8.49 11.39
N ILE A 54 -3.47 7.35 11.06
CA ILE A 54 -2.86 6.46 12.06
C ILE A 54 -1.69 7.17 12.77
N ARG A 55 -0.86 7.90 12.01
CA ARG A 55 0.25 8.67 12.56
C ARG A 55 -0.25 9.77 13.50
N ASP A 56 -1.27 10.52 13.10
CA ASP A 56 -1.85 11.62 13.88
C ASP A 56 -2.54 11.14 15.16
N ALA A 57 -3.08 9.92 15.14
CA ALA A 57 -3.63 9.25 16.31
C ALA A 57 -2.56 8.69 17.27
N GLY A 58 -1.26 8.88 17.01
CA GLY A 58 -0.17 8.32 17.81
C GLY A 58 0.02 6.82 17.63
N GLY A 59 -0.42 6.27 16.49
CA GLY A 59 -0.29 4.86 16.17
C GLY A 59 1.18 4.39 16.10
N PRO A 60 1.47 3.12 16.41
CA PRO A 60 2.84 2.60 16.39
C PRO A 60 3.49 2.75 15.02
N PHE A 61 4.76 3.16 14.98
CA PHE A 61 5.53 3.37 13.74
C PHE A 61 5.39 2.25 12.71
N PRO A 62 5.50 0.95 13.06
CA PRO A 62 5.37 -0.12 12.07
C PRO A 62 4.01 -0.14 11.36
N VAL A 63 2.94 0.28 12.04
CA VAL A 63 1.56 0.16 11.54
C VAL A 63 1.32 1.09 10.36
N TRP A 64 1.75 2.37 10.44
CA TRP A 64 1.61 3.28 9.31
C TRP A 64 2.77 3.18 8.33
N PHE A 65 3.96 2.74 8.75
CA PHE A 65 5.10 2.58 7.86
C PHE A 65 4.89 1.48 6.81
N TYR A 66 4.36 0.32 7.19
CA TYR A 66 4.16 -0.81 6.28
C TYR A 66 2.93 -0.69 5.36
N LEU A 67 2.12 0.36 5.52
CA LEU A 67 1.09 0.75 4.54
C LEU A 67 1.71 1.41 3.29
N ARG A 68 3.00 1.71 3.29
CA ARG A 68 3.73 2.33 2.17
C ARG A 68 4.44 1.25 1.37
N PRO A 69 4.30 1.21 0.03
CA PRO A 69 5.12 0.33 -0.80
C PRO A 69 6.62 0.57 -0.60
N MET A 70 7.39 -0.52 -0.63
CA MET A 70 8.82 -0.54 -0.35
C MET A 70 9.60 0.06 -1.52
N GLY A 71 9.88 1.35 -1.44
CA GLY A 71 10.59 2.10 -2.49
C GLY A 71 10.16 3.55 -2.62
N GLN A 72 9.11 3.96 -1.90
CA GLN A 72 8.70 5.36 -1.79
C GLN A 72 9.59 6.11 -0.77
N PRO A 73 9.96 7.39 -1.03
CA PRO A 73 10.66 8.23 -0.05
C PRO A 73 9.83 8.40 1.23
#